data_AF-A0A453ERF3-F1
#
_entry.id   AF-A0A453ERF3-F1
#
_cell.length_a   1.000
_cell.length_b   1.000
_cell.length_c   1.000
_cell.angle_alpha   90.00
_cell.angle_beta   90.00
_cell.angle_gamma   90.00
#
_symmetry.space_group_name_H-M   'P 1'
#
loop_
_entity.id
_entity.type
_entity.pdbx_description
1 polymer ?
#
loop_
_entity_poly.entity_id
_entity_poly.type
_entity_poly.pdbx_seq_one_letter_code
_entity_poly.pdbx_strand_id
1 'polypeptide(L)'
;MRSIFFFWQCASAIDSLAAFYFNNITAGDNPPSPAALNLARHIGELPSLFPQILKSLFEIIIFEDAGNQWSLSRPILSLIMISEQMFSDLRAQILASQPLDQQQRLSQCFDKLMTDVTRSLEPKNRDRFTQNLTTFRHDFRAK
;
A
#
# COMPACT_ATOMS: atom_id res chain seq x y z
N MET A 1 -4.55 6.03 -23.54
CA MET A 1 -3.23 6.67 -23.28
C MET A 1 -3.30 7.85 -22.29
N ARG A 2 -4.40 8.66 -22.25
CA ARG A 2 -4.58 9.73 -21.23
C ARG A 2 -4.88 9.24 -19.80
N SER A 3 -5.55 8.10 -19.62
CA SER A 3 -5.89 7.59 -18.27
C SER A 3 -4.67 7.09 -17.47
N ILE A 4 -3.61 6.62 -18.13
CA ILE A 4 -2.41 6.06 -17.48
C ILE A 4 -1.56 7.18 -16.83
N PHE A 5 -1.54 8.38 -17.42
CA PHE A 5 -0.75 9.51 -16.90
C PHE A 5 -1.38 10.13 -15.66
N PHE A 6 -2.72 10.14 -15.58
CA PHE A 6 -3.47 10.62 -14.41
C PHE A 6 -3.22 9.73 -13.18
N PHE A 7 -3.19 8.42 -13.39
CA PHE A 7 -2.95 7.43 -12.33
C PHE A 7 -1.58 7.58 -11.66
N TRP A 8 -0.54 7.92 -12.43
CA TRP A 8 0.81 8.09 -11.93
C TRP A 8 0.96 9.30 -11.00
N GLN A 9 0.34 10.43 -11.35
CA GLN A 9 0.36 11.64 -10.54
C GLN A 9 -0.42 11.46 -9.23
N CYS A 10 -1.55 10.75 -9.28
CA CYS A 10 -2.30 10.38 -8.07
C CYS A 10 -1.47 9.47 -7.16
N ALA A 11 -0.81 8.43 -7.71
CA ALA A 11 0.04 7.52 -6.95
C ALA A 11 1.19 8.26 -6.23
N SER A 12 1.84 9.21 -6.92
CA SER A 12 2.90 10.04 -6.34
C SER A 12 2.41 10.97 -5.22
N ALA A 13 1.24 11.59 -5.41
CA ALA A 13 0.63 12.44 -4.38
C ALA A 13 0.25 11.63 -3.13
N ILE A 14 -0.34 10.44 -3.32
CA ILE A 14 -0.68 9.52 -2.23
C ILE A 14 0.59 9.08 -1.48
N ASP A 15 1.64 8.68 -2.20
CA ASP A 15 2.93 8.28 -1.60
C ASP A 15 3.52 9.42 -0.77
N SER A 16 3.55 10.64 -1.32
CA SER A 16 4.09 11.81 -0.65
C SER A 16 3.32 12.14 0.63
N LEU A 17 1.99 12.10 0.57
CA LEU A 17 1.14 12.37 1.73
C LEU A 17 1.25 11.28 2.80
N ALA A 18 1.25 10.01 2.40
CA ALA A 18 1.39 8.88 3.32
C ALA A 18 2.79 8.84 3.96
N ALA A 19 3.85 9.08 3.18
CA ALA A 19 5.22 9.14 3.70
C ALA A 19 5.40 10.33 4.66
N PHE A 20 4.83 11.49 4.35
CA PHE A 20 4.84 12.63 5.27
C PHE A 20 4.12 12.30 6.59
N TYR A 21 2.95 11.67 6.52
CA TYR A 21 2.21 11.21 7.70
C TYR A 21 3.06 10.22 8.52
N PHE A 22 3.59 9.18 7.89
CA PHE A 22 4.41 8.18 8.57
C PHE A 22 5.60 8.82 9.29
N ASN A 23 6.38 9.65 8.59
CA ASN A 23 7.61 10.23 9.14
C ASN A 23 7.37 11.26 10.25
N ASN A 24 6.20 11.93 10.27
CA ASN A 24 5.93 13.04 11.21
C ASN A 24 4.92 12.69 12.30
N ILE A 25 4.14 11.63 12.14
CA ILE A 25 3.08 11.22 13.09
C ILE A 25 3.30 9.81 13.61
N THR A 26 3.62 8.85 12.74
CA THR A 26 3.69 7.43 13.14
C THR A 26 5.05 7.02 13.68
N ALA A 27 6.13 7.46 13.03
CA ALA A 27 7.51 7.06 13.32
C ALA A 27 8.42 8.25 13.66
N GLY A 28 7.85 9.45 13.78
CA GLY A 28 8.61 10.66 14.10
C GLY A 28 9.00 10.69 15.58
N ASP A 29 10.29 10.91 15.85
CA ASP A 29 10.81 11.12 17.21
C ASP A 29 10.63 12.56 17.71
N ASN A 30 10.38 13.49 16.79
CA ASN A 30 10.22 14.92 17.08
C ASN A 30 8.73 15.28 17.23
N PRO A 31 8.41 16.34 18.01
CA PRO A 31 7.07 16.90 18.07
C PRO A 31 6.54 17.19 16.65
N PRO A 32 5.31 16.75 16.31
CA PRO A 32 4.78 16.95 14.97
C PRO A 32 4.64 18.44 14.63
N SER A 33 5.00 18.80 13.40
CA SER A 33 4.77 20.17 12.90
C SER A 33 3.28 20.51 12.88
N PRO A 34 2.91 21.81 12.89
CA PRO A 34 1.50 22.22 12.77
C PRO A 34 0.81 21.66 11.52
N ALA A 35 1.55 21.52 10.41
CA ALA A 35 1.05 20.90 9.19
C ALA A 35 0.74 19.41 9.38
N ALA A 36 1.62 18.67 10.08
CA ALA A 36 1.42 17.26 10.39
C ALA A 36 0.22 17.05 11.34
N LEU A 37 0.06 17.90 12.36
CA LEU A 37 -1.09 17.85 13.26
C LEU A 37 -2.41 18.14 12.53
N ASN A 38 -2.42 19.14 11.64
CA ASN A 38 -3.61 19.44 10.83
C ASN A 38 -3.98 18.28 9.91
N LEU A 39 -2.98 17.64 9.29
CA LEU A 39 -3.21 16.44 8.50
C LEU A 39 -3.77 15.31 9.38
N ALA A 40 -3.16 15.05 10.54
CA ALA A 40 -3.63 14.02 11.47
C ALA A 40 -5.07 14.26 11.92
N ARG A 41 -5.45 15.51 12.20
CA ARG A 41 -6.83 15.89 12.52
C ARG A 41 -7.78 15.56 11.37
N HIS A 42 -7.45 15.93 10.14
CA HIS A 42 -8.28 15.64 8.98
C HIS A 42 -8.42 14.14 8.69
N ILE A 43 -7.34 13.37 8.86
CA ILE A 43 -7.41 11.91 8.79
C ILE A 43 -8.26 11.33 9.92
N GLY A 44 -8.21 11.91 11.13
CA GLY A 44 -9.06 11.53 12.26
C GLY A 44 -10.55 11.81 12.03
N GLU A 45 -10.88 12.85 11.25
CA GLU A 45 -12.25 13.15 10.82
C GLU A 45 -12.77 12.14 9.77
N LEU A 46 -11.87 11.50 9.02
CA LEU A 46 -12.20 10.49 8.00
C LEU A 46 -11.27 9.25 8.13
N PRO A 47 -11.44 8.43 9.19
CA PRO A 47 -10.51 7.34 9.50
C PRO A 47 -10.49 6.23 8.43
N SER A 48 -11.52 6.18 7.58
CA SER A 48 -11.61 5.22 6.47
C SER A 48 -10.81 5.62 5.24
N LEU A 49 -10.25 6.84 5.17
CA LEU A 49 -9.58 7.34 3.97
C LEU A 49 -8.38 6.46 3.55
N PHE A 50 -7.41 6.28 4.45
CA PHE A 50 -6.23 5.44 4.16
C PHE A 50 -6.59 3.98 3.89
N PRO A 51 -7.45 3.31 4.69
CA PRO A 51 -7.90 1.95 4.38
C PRO A 51 -8.54 1.84 2.99
N GLN A 52 -9.40 2.79 2.61
CA GLN A 52 -10.06 2.76 1.29
C GLN A 52 -9.07 2.96 0.16
N ILE A 53 -8.12 3.90 0.28
CA ILE A 53 -7.08 4.10 -0.72
C ILE A 53 -6.23 2.83 -0.85
N LEU A 54 -5.79 2.24 0.27
CA LEU A 54 -4.98 1.03 0.25
C LEU A 54 -5.72 -0.13 -0.41
N LYS A 55 -7.02 -0.29 -0.09
CA LYS A 55 -7.89 -1.28 -0.73
C LYS A 55 -7.95 -1.08 -2.24
N SER A 56 -8.27 0.13 -2.71
CA SER A 56 -8.35 0.42 -4.14
C SER A 56 -7.02 0.16 -4.87
N LEU A 57 -5.89 0.50 -4.26
CA LEU A 57 -4.57 0.21 -4.83
C LEU A 57 -4.32 -1.29 -4.99
N PHE A 58 -4.67 -2.10 -3.98
CA PHE A 58 -4.55 -3.56 -4.07
C PHE A 58 -5.53 -4.18 -5.08
N GLU A 59 -6.76 -3.69 -5.14
CA GLU A 59 -7.74 -4.15 -6.14
C GLU A 59 -7.23 -3.91 -7.56
N ILE A 60 -6.56 -2.79 -7.81
CA ILE A 60 -5.92 -2.50 -9.10
C ILE A 60 -4.78 -3.48 -9.39
N ILE A 61 -3.93 -3.79 -8.40
CA ILE A 61 -2.84 -4.77 -8.57
C ILE A 61 -3.39 -6.18 -8.89
N ILE A 62 -4.43 -6.59 -8.18
CA ILE A 62 -4.97 -7.95 -8.25
C ILE A 62 -5.84 -8.13 -9.50
N PHE A 63 -6.72 -7.18 -9.80
CA PHE A 63 -7.79 -7.36 -10.80
C PHE A 63 -7.54 -6.64 -12.13
N GLU A 64 -6.71 -5.59 -12.17
CA GLU A 64 -6.48 -4.86 -13.43
C GLU A 64 -5.20 -5.30 -14.16
N ASP A 65 -5.27 -5.42 -15.49
CA ASP A 65 -4.12 -5.67 -16.34
C ASP A 65 -3.39 -4.36 -16.70
N ALA A 66 -2.90 -3.65 -15.67
CA ALA A 66 -2.22 -2.38 -15.86
C ALA A 66 -0.71 -2.57 -16.14
N GLY A 67 -0.25 -2.06 -17.28
CA GLY A 67 1.13 -2.22 -17.74
C GLY A 67 2.21 -1.52 -16.90
N ASN A 68 1.85 -0.53 -16.07
CA ASN A 68 2.82 0.29 -15.32
C ASN A 68 2.54 0.37 -13.80
N GLN A 69 2.30 -0.78 -13.16
CA GLN A 69 1.92 -0.90 -11.75
C GLN A 69 3.03 -0.63 -10.72
N TRP A 70 4.28 -0.49 -11.16
CA TRP A 70 5.42 -0.15 -10.31
C TRP A 70 5.21 1.17 -9.57
N SER A 71 4.46 2.12 -10.15
CA SER A 71 4.16 3.39 -9.48
C SER A 71 3.27 3.23 -8.26
N LEU A 72 2.58 2.09 -8.11
CA LEU A 72 1.73 1.81 -6.96
C LEU A 72 2.47 1.17 -5.80
N SER A 73 3.66 0.62 -6.01
CA SER A 73 4.40 -0.05 -4.93
C SER A 73 4.70 0.91 -3.78
N ARG A 74 5.13 2.14 -4.11
CA ARG A 74 5.48 3.17 -3.14
C ARG A 74 4.30 3.64 -2.30
N PRO A 75 3.17 4.09 -2.88
CA PRO A 75 2.01 4.49 -2.07
C PRO A 75 1.43 3.33 -1.25
N ILE A 76 1.43 2.09 -1.78
CA ILE A 76 1.01 0.91 -1.01
C ILE A 76 1.92 0.73 0.21
N LEU A 77 3.24 0.70 0.04
CA LEU A 77 4.17 0.54 1.16
C LEU A 77 4.00 1.67 2.18
N SER A 78 3.94 2.93 1.73
CA SER A 78 3.76 4.09 2.61
C SER A 78 2.48 3.99 3.45
N LEU A 79 1.38 3.50 2.89
CA LEU A 79 0.13 3.25 3.62
C LEU A 79 0.25 2.08 4.61
N ILE A 80 0.92 0.99 4.25
CA ILE A 80 1.18 -0.15 5.16
C ILE A 80 2.02 0.32 6.37
N MET A 81 3.03 1.16 6.14
CA MET A 81 3.90 1.67 7.21
C MET A 81 3.16 2.55 8.23
N ILE A 82 2.10 3.25 7.81
CA ILE A 82 1.25 4.03 8.73
C ILE A 82 0.56 3.10 9.73
N SER A 83 0.04 1.96 9.28
CA SER A 83 -0.63 0.99 10.15
C SER A 83 -0.57 -0.42 9.56
N GLU A 84 0.25 -1.28 10.15
CA GLU A 84 0.32 -2.69 9.79
C GLU A 84 -0.99 -3.42 10.12
N GLN A 85 -1.73 -2.96 11.14
CA GLN A 85 -3.06 -3.49 11.45
C GLN A 85 -4.04 -3.24 10.31
N MET A 86 -4.05 -2.03 9.74
CA MET A 86 -4.88 -1.70 8.58
C MET A 86 -4.60 -2.64 7.40
N PHE A 87 -3.33 -2.97 7.17
CA PHE A 87 -2.95 -3.93 6.14
C PHE A 87 -3.41 -5.35 6.47
N SER A 88 -3.28 -5.80 7.72
CA SER A 88 -3.76 -7.10 8.17
C SER A 88 -5.27 -7.25 7.97
N ASP A 89 -6.05 -6.23 8.34
CA ASP A 89 -7.50 -6.23 8.18
C ASP A 89 -7.89 -6.26 6.69
N LEU A 90 -7.18 -5.50 5.86
CA LEU A 90 -7.39 -5.50 4.42
C LEU A 90 -7.07 -6.86 3.80
N ARG A 91 -5.95 -7.48 4.19
CA ARG A 91 -5.57 -8.84 3.75
C ARG A 91 -6.69 -9.83 4.06
N ALA A 92 -7.24 -9.81 5.27
CA ALA A 92 -8.35 -10.69 5.65
C ALA A 92 -9.60 -10.45 4.79
N GLN A 93 -9.95 -9.19 4.53
CA GLN A 93 -11.09 -8.84 3.68
C GLN A 93 -10.91 -9.28 2.22
N ILE A 94 -9.72 -9.08 1.64
CA ILE A 94 -9.42 -9.52 0.27
C ILE A 94 -9.41 -11.05 0.18
N LEU A 95 -8.86 -11.75 1.16
CA LEU A 95 -8.90 -13.21 1.18
C LEU A 95 -10.34 -13.73 1.23
N ALA A 96 -11.18 -13.17 2.10
CA ALA A 96 -12.58 -13.56 2.23
C ALA A 96 -13.40 -13.31 0.95
N SER A 97 -12.97 -12.40 0.08
CA SER A 97 -13.64 -12.13 -1.20
C SER A 97 -13.28 -13.11 -2.32
N GLN A 98 -12.25 -13.94 -2.14
CA GLN A 98 -11.84 -14.93 -3.14
C GLN A 98 -12.51 -16.30 -2.94
N PRO A 99 -12.69 -17.08 -4.02
CA PRO A 99 -13.04 -18.51 -3.94
C PRO A 99 -12.05 -19.30 -3.08
N LEU A 100 -12.51 -20.33 -2.36
CA LEU A 100 -11.72 -21.10 -1.39
C LEU A 100 -10.40 -21.65 -1.95
N ASP A 101 -10.42 -22.10 -3.21
CA ASP A 101 -9.25 -22.60 -3.94
C ASP A 101 -8.19 -21.51 -4.20
N GLN A 102 -8.62 -20.26 -4.32
CA GLN A 102 -7.73 -19.11 -4.52
C GLN A 102 -7.27 -18.47 -3.20
N GLN A 103 -8.03 -18.63 -2.11
CA GLN A 103 -7.68 -18.05 -0.80
C GLN A 103 -6.30 -18.50 -0.33
N GLN A 104 -6.00 -19.81 -0.41
CA GLN A 104 -4.72 -20.34 0.05
C GLN A 104 -3.54 -19.77 -0.76
N ARG A 105 -3.69 -19.69 -2.08
CA ARG A 105 -2.67 -19.14 -2.98
C ARG A 105 -2.45 -17.65 -2.74
N LEU A 106 -3.52 -16.89 -2.63
CA LEU A 106 -3.44 -15.46 -2.36
C LEU A 106 -2.81 -15.19 -0.99
N SER A 107 -3.11 -16.02 0.02
CA SER A 107 -2.49 -15.92 1.33
C SER A 107 -0.97 -16.08 1.25
N GLN A 108 -0.48 -17.08 0.51
CA GLN A 108 0.96 -17.27 0.29
C GLN A 108 1.59 -16.10 -0.47
N CYS A 109 0.87 -15.50 -1.42
CA CYS A 109 1.34 -14.30 -2.11
C CYS A 109 1.53 -13.15 -1.12
N PHE A 110 0.57 -12.92 -0.21
CA PHE A 110 0.69 -11.91 0.84
C PHE A 110 1.83 -12.18 1.82
N ASP A 111 2.14 -13.43 2.13
CA ASP A 111 3.31 -13.78 2.97
C ASP A 111 4.63 -13.38 2.28
N LYS A 112 4.76 -13.69 0.98
CA LYS A 112 5.92 -13.29 0.18
C LYS A 112 6.02 -11.77 0.02
N LEU A 113 4.88 -11.06 -0.02
CA LEU A 113 4.84 -9.62 -0.23
C LEU A 113 5.66 -8.84 0.82
N MET A 114 5.59 -9.27 2.08
CA MET A 114 6.25 -8.59 3.20
C MET A 114 7.60 -9.21 3.59
N THR A 115 8.09 -10.20 2.84
CA THR A 115 9.38 -10.85 3.12
C THR A 115 10.53 -9.84 2.99
N ASP A 116 11.39 -9.77 4.01
CA ASP A 116 12.51 -8.81 4.12
C ASP A 116 12.11 -7.32 4.04
N VAL A 117 10.84 -7.00 4.25
CA VAL A 117 10.36 -5.62 4.33
C VAL A 117 10.44 -5.14 5.77
N THR A 118 11.18 -4.07 6.01
CA THR A 118 11.31 -3.47 7.34
C THR A 118 10.28 -2.37 7.56
N ARG A 119 10.09 -1.94 8.81
CA ARG A 119 9.24 -0.78 9.15
C ARG A 119 9.93 0.55 8.82
N SER A 120 10.23 0.80 7.54
CA SER A 120 10.90 2.01 7.08
C SER A 120 10.49 2.39 5.66
N LEU A 121 10.71 3.65 5.30
CA LEU A 121 10.49 4.16 3.94
C LEU A 121 11.81 4.42 3.19
N GLU A 122 12.90 3.78 3.58
CA GLU A 122 14.18 3.94 2.90
C GLU A 122 14.14 3.40 1.46
N PRO A 123 14.93 3.96 0.53
CA PRO A 123 14.95 3.52 -0.86
C PRO A 123 15.14 2.01 -1.03
N LYS A 124 16.08 1.42 -0.29
CA LYS A 124 16.35 -0.03 -0.33
C LYS A 124 15.13 -0.87 0.06
N ASN A 125 14.38 -0.44 1.08
CA ASN A 125 13.18 -1.14 1.53
C ASN A 125 12.03 -1.01 0.52
N ARG A 126 11.89 0.18 -0.09
CA ARG A 126 10.94 0.44 -1.20
C ARG A 126 11.24 -0.43 -2.42
N ASP A 127 12.51 -0.58 -2.78
CA ASP A 127 12.94 -1.43 -3.88
C ASP A 127 12.63 -2.91 -3.60
N ARG A 128 12.90 -3.37 -2.37
CA ARG A 128 12.54 -4.72 -1.91
C ARG A 128 11.03 -4.96 -2.04
N PHE A 129 10.20 -4.07 -1.51
CA PHE A 129 8.75 -4.19 -1.60
C PHE A 129 8.26 -4.20 -3.06
N THR A 130 8.87 -3.40 -3.93
CA THR A 130 8.54 -3.36 -5.37
C THR A 130 8.83 -4.70 -6.05
N GLN A 131 9.96 -5.33 -5.71
CA GLN A 131 10.29 -6.68 -6.20
C GLN A 131 9.27 -7.71 -5.71
N ASN A 132 8.97 -7.70 -4.41
CA ASN A 132 8.00 -8.62 -3.81
C ASN A 132 6.59 -8.46 -4.43
N LEU A 133 6.15 -7.22 -4.68
CA LEU A 133 4.87 -6.95 -5.33
C LEU A 133 4.81 -7.45 -6.78
N THR A 134 5.96 -7.42 -7.47
CA THR A 134 6.08 -8.00 -8.82
C THR A 134 5.91 -9.52 -8.77
N THR A 135 6.55 -10.18 -7.81
CA THR A 135 6.41 -11.63 -7.58
C THR A 135 4.98 -11.99 -7.15
N PHE A 136 4.39 -11.24 -6.21
CA PHE A 136 3.00 -11.40 -5.78
C PHE A 136 2.05 -11.48 -6.98
N ARG A 137 2.18 -10.53 -7.92
CA ARG A 137 1.31 -10.48 -9.09
C ARG A 137 1.54 -11.64 -10.05
N HIS A 138 2.81 -11.99 -10.27
CA HIS A 138 3.17 -13.12 -11.12
C HIS A 138 2.58 -14.43 -10.57
N ASP A 139 2.80 -14.72 -9.29
CA ASP A 139 2.36 -15.95 -8.63
C ASP A 139 0.83 -16.06 -8.55
N PHE A 140 0.14 -14.93 -8.35
CA PHE A 140 -1.32 -14.92 -8.34
C PHE A 140 -1.91 -15.15 -9.75
N ARG A 141 -1.28 -14.64 -10.81
CA ARG A 141 -1.75 -14.80 -12.20
C ARG A 141 -1.35 -16.12 -12.86
N ALA A 142 -0.25 -16.73 -12.43
CA ALA A 142 0.20 -18.01 -12.92
C ALA A 142 -0.78 -19.10 -12.44
N LYS A 143 -1.76 -19.47 -13.27
CA LYS A 143 -2.82 -20.45 -12.95
C LYS A 143 -2.30 -21.73 -12.31
#